data_AF-A0A9X3BMM1-F1
#
_entry.id   AF-A0A9X3BMM1-F1
#
_cell.length_a   1.000
_cell.length_b   1.000
_cell.length_c   1.000
_cell.angle_alpha   90.00
_cell.angle_beta   90.00
_cell.angle_gamma   90.00
#
_symmetry.space_group_name_H-M   'P 1'
#
loop_
_entity.id
_entity.type
_entity.pdbx_description
1 polymer ?
#
loop_
_entity_poly.entity_id
_entity_poly.type
_entity_poly.pdbx_seq_one_letter_code
_entity_poly.pdbx_strand_id
1 'polypeptide(L)'
;MGFLDDVRRLKQLQQENPQLSRQELQQMLENDKRRAHHGDYAPNAIKPYVEVVPAKAWKADLDGFVADYIGIVGLQPEDTFAVYPEPNRENPGTLTIIYRDRPEYADGRRRYRRILLGE
;
A
#
# COMPACT_ATOMS: atom_id res chain seq x y z
N MET A 1 14.79 8.54 -0.10
CA MET A 1 16.12 8.98 -0.58
C MET A 1 16.67 10.05 0.36
N GLY A 2 17.98 10.09 0.56
CA GLY A 2 18.63 11.16 1.34
C GLY A 2 19.05 12.34 0.47
N PHE A 3 19.36 13.48 1.09
CA PHE A 3 19.76 14.73 0.40
C PHE A 3 20.92 14.54 -0.60
N LEU A 4 21.91 13.71 -0.26
CA LEU A 4 23.06 13.45 -1.14
C LEU A 4 22.68 12.62 -2.39
N ASP A 5 21.70 11.73 -2.28
CA ASP A 5 21.20 10.94 -3.42
C ASP A 5 20.44 11.82 -4.39
N ASP A 6 19.64 12.75 -3.87
CA ASP A 6 18.89 13.74 -4.65
C ASP A 6 19.82 14.63 -5.48
N VAL A 7 20.93 15.11 -4.88
CA VAL A 7 21.92 15.93 -5.59
C VAL A 7 22.60 15.16 -6.70
N ARG A 8 22.93 13.88 -6.47
CA ARG A 8 23.52 13.01 -7.50
C ARG A 8 22.52 12.75 -8.62
N ARG A 9 21.28 12.40 -8.29
CA ARG A 9 20.23 12.12 -9.28
C ARG A 9 19.88 13.36 -10.10
N LEU A 10 19.82 14.54 -9.48
CA LEU A 10 19.56 15.78 -10.20
C LEU A 10 20.66 16.11 -11.21
N LYS A 11 21.94 15.90 -10.85
CA LYS A 11 23.07 16.04 -11.78
C LYS A 11 22.95 15.07 -12.95
N GLN A 12 22.55 13.83 -12.69
CA GLN A 12 22.35 12.83 -13.73
C GLN A 12 21.20 13.21 -14.67
N LEU A 13 20.05 13.64 -14.12
CA LEU A 13 18.92 14.11 -14.91
C LEU A 13 19.27 15.30 -15.80
N GLN A 14 20.12 16.21 -15.31
CA GLN A 14 20.63 17.35 -16.07
C GLN A 14 21.54 16.92 -17.24
N GLN A 15 22.33 15.85 -17.06
CA GLN A 15 23.16 15.28 -18.12
C GLN A 15 22.34 14.51 -19.15
N GLU A 16 21.33 13.76 -18.71
CA GLU A 16 20.42 12.98 -19.55
C GLU A 16 19.46 13.88 -20.34
N ASN A 17 19.07 15.03 -19.78
CA ASN A 17 18.07 15.93 -20.35
C ASN A 17 18.56 17.40 -20.31
N PRO A 18 19.64 17.75 -21.03
CA PRO A 18 20.22 19.09 -21.00
C PRO A 18 19.28 20.19 -21.51
N GLN A 19 18.26 19.82 -22.29
CA GLN A 19 17.24 20.70 -22.84
C GLN A 19 16.15 21.10 -21.85
N LEU A 20 16.04 20.41 -20.70
CA LEU A 20 14.98 20.68 -19.73
C LEU A 20 15.38 21.79 -18.75
N SER A 21 14.39 22.58 -18.35
CA SER A 21 14.58 23.61 -17.33
C SER A 21 14.82 22.98 -15.95
N ARG A 22 15.42 23.78 -15.05
CA ARG A 22 15.67 23.35 -13.66
C ARG A 22 14.38 22.93 -12.94
N GLN A 23 13.25 23.58 -13.22
CA GLN A 23 11.96 23.22 -12.62
C GLN A 23 11.45 21.86 -13.13
N GLU A 24 11.60 21.58 -14.42
CA GLU A 24 11.21 20.28 -14.99
C GLU A 24 12.07 19.14 -14.45
N LEU A 25 13.39 19.37 -14.31
CA LEU A 25 14.30 18.40 -13.69
C LEU A 25 13.97 18.15 -12.22
N GLN A 26 13.58 19.18 -11.47
CA GLN A 26 13.08 19.03 -10.10
C GLN A 26 11.77 18.24 -10.06
N GLN A 27 10.84 18.49 -10.99
CA GLN A 27 9.60 17.74 -11.08
C GLN A 27 9.85 16.26 -11.41
N MET A 28 10.81 15.97 -12.28
CA MET A 28 11.24 14.60 -12.57
C MET A 28 11.88 13.92 -11.36
N LEU A 29 12.74 14.63 -10.61
CA LEU A 29 13.30 14.12 -9.36
C LEU A 29 12.20 13.79 -8.33
N GLU A 30 11.22 14.68 -8.17
CA GLU A 30 10.07 14.44 -7.28
C GLU A 30 9.20 13.27 -7.77
N ASN A 31 9.05 13.10 -9.08
CA ASN A 31 8.37 11.93 -9.66
C ASN A 31 9.17 10.64 -9.43
N ASP A 32 10.49 10.65 -9.56
CA ASP A 32 11.38 9.53 -9.27
C ASP A 32 11.34 9.16 -7.78
N LYS A 33 11.31 10.16 -6.89
CA LYS A 33 11.09 9.94 -5.44
C LYS A 33 9.73 9.31 -5.18
N ARG A 34 8.67 9.84 -5.79
CA ARG A 34 7.31 9.26 -5.68
C ARG A 34 7.28 7.83 -6.18
N ARG A 35 7.98 7.51 -7.28
CA ARG A 35 8.14 6.13 -7.79
C ARG A 35 8.94 5.26 -6.82
N ALA A 36 10.02 5.77 -6.23
CA ALA A 36 10.79 5.05 -5.21
C ALA A 36 9.99 4.78 -3.93
N HIS A 37 9.04 5.67 -3.58
CA HIS A 37 8.07 5.44 -2.51
C HIS A 37 6.93 4.48 -2.92
N HIS A 38 6.77 4.24 -4.22
CA HIS A 38 5.80 3.31 -4.82
C HIS A 38 6.50 2.10 -5.44
N GLY A 39 7.23 1.32 -4.63
CA GLY A 39 7.37 -0.11 -4.93
C GLY A 39 8.75 -0.70 -5.21
N ASP A 40 9.86 -0.02 -4.93
CA ASP A 40 11.18 -0.67 -4.99
C ASP A 40 11.54 -1.30 -3.64
N TYR A 41 10.74 -2.29 -3.25
CA TYR A 41 11.20 -3.31 -2.30
C TYR A 41 12.44 -3.99 -2.89
N ALA A 42 13.47 -4.24 -2.08
CA ALA A 42 14.59 -5.07 -2.50
C ALA A 42 14.07 -6.37 -3.17
N PRO A 43 14.81 -6.99 -4.11
CA PRO A 43 14.30 -8.12 -4.89
C PRO A 43 13.67 -9.27 -4.08
N ASN A 44 14.13 -9.46 -2.83
CA ASN A 44 13.64 -10.47 -1.90
C ASN A 44 12.90 -9.88 -0.69
N ALA A 45 12.66 -8.58 -0.66
CA ALA A 45 11.92 -7.95 0.41
C ALA A 45 10.45 -8.37 0.35
N ILE A 46 9.90 -8.60 1.53
CA ILE A 46 8.50 -8.94 1.68
C ILE A 46 7.69 -7.69 1.35
N LYS A 47 6.87 -7.77 0.30
CA LYS A 47 5.96 -6.71 -0.11
C LYS A 47 4.69 -6.81 0.75
N PRO A 48 4.31 -5.77 1.51
CA PRO A 48 3.03 -5.73 2.19
C PRO A 48 1.91 -5.41 1.18
N TYR A 49 0.82 -6.15 1.28
CA TYR A 49 -0.48 -5.75 0.78
C TYR A 49 -1.24 -5.02 1.90
N VAL A 50 -1.83 -3.86 1.57
CA VAL A 50 -2.62 -3.07 2.50
C VAL A 50 -4.06 -3.03 2.00
N GLU A 51 -4.98 -3.57 2.79
CA GLU A 51 -6.42 -3.41 2.58
C GLU A 51 -6.96 -2.38 3.57
N VAL A 52 -7.72 -1.42 3.07
CA VAL A 52 -8.42 -0.42 3.90
C VAL A 52 -9.90 -0.69 3.81
N VAL A 53 -10.50 -1.08 4.93
CA VAL A 53 -11.90 -1.46 5.04
C VAL A 53 -12.69 -0.33 5.71
N PRO A 54 -13.81 0.14 5.13
CA PRO A 54 -14.60 1.21 5.71
C PRO A 54 -15.32 0.77 7.00
N ALA A 55 -15.44 1.67 7.98
CA ALA A 55 -16.09 1.42 9.27
C ALA A 55 -17.44 0.70 9.16
N LYS A 56 -18.26 1.10 8.18
CA LYS A 56 -19.60 0.55 7.93
C LYS A 56 -19.61 -0.97 7.72
N ALA A 57 -18.48 -1.57 7.33
CA ALA A 57 -18.35 -3.00 7.07
C ALA A 57 -18.15 -3.84 8.35
N TRP A 58 -17.56 -3.26 9.41
CA TRP A 58 -17.10 -4.02 10.57
C TRP A 58 -17.55 -3.44 11.93
N LYS A 59 -18.15 -2.24 11.94
CA LYS A 59 -18.50 -1.48 13.16
C LYS A 59 -19.29 -2.26 14.22
N ALA A 60 -20.11 -3.23 13.83
CA ALA A 60 -20.95 -3.99 14.74
C ALA A 60 -20.29 -5.29 15.24
N ASP A 61 -19.37 -5.86 14.46
CA ASP A 61 -18.73 -7.14 14.73
C ASP A 61 -17.36 -7.18 14.05
N LEU A 62 -16.35 -6.69 14.76
CA LEU A 62 -14.97 -6.66 14.25
C LEU A 62 -14.39 -8.07 14.13
N ASP A 63 -14.63 -8.92 15.13
CA ASP A 63 -14.05 -10.26 15.17
C ASP A 63 -14.65 -11.16 14.09
N GLY A 64 -15.98 -11.14 13.93
CA GLY A 64 -16.66 -11.85 12.85
C GLY A 64 -16.26 -11.34 11.47
N PHE A 65 -16.15 -10.02 11.30
CA PHE A 65 -15.66 -9.44 10.04
C PHE A 65 -14.24 -9.90 9.69
N VAL A 66 -13.31 -9.90 10.66
CA VAL A 66 -11.93 -10.33 10.43
C VAL A 66 -11.88 -11.82 10.10
N ALA A 67 -12.66 -12.66 10.78
CA ALA A 67 -12.76 -14.08 10.48
C ALA A 67 -13.27 -14.35 9.06
N ASP A 68 -14.33 -13.65 8.63
CA ASP A 68 -14.87 -13.76 7.28
C ASP A 68 -13.86 -13.30 6.23
N TYR A 69 -13.19 -12.16 6.45
CA TYR A 69 -12.14 -11.67 5.54
C TYR A 69 -11.02 -12.71 5.37
N ILE A 70 -10.51 -13.25 6.47
CA ILE A 70 -9.47 -14.29 6.48
C ILE A 70 -9.96 -15.52 5.70
N GLY A 71 -11.19 -15.98 5.94
CA GLY A 71 -11.76 -17.14 5.27
C GLY A 71 -11.95 -16.96 3.77
N ILE A 72 -12.48 -15.80 3.33
CA ILE A 72 -12.72 -15.51 1.91
C ILE A 72 -11.40 -15.37 1.14
N VAL A 73 -10.44 -14.67 1.74
CA VAL A 73 -9.12 -14.43 1.14
C VAL A 73 -8.24 -15.69 1.21
N GLY A 74 -8.45 -16.55 2.21
CA GLY A 74 -7.62 -17.71 2.51
C GLY A 74 -6.31 -17.34 3.22
N LEU A 75 -6.32 -16.24 3.98
CA LEU A 75 -5.12 -15.71 4.63
C LEU A 75 -4.56 -16.69 5.66
N GLN A 76 -3.25 -16.87 5.61
CA GLN A 76 -2.52 -17.63 6.62
C GLN A 76 -2.11 -16.70 7.78
N PRO A 77 -2.19 -17.16 9.04
CA PRO A 77 -1.75 -16.38 10.20
C PRO A 77 -0.31 -15.86 10.06
N GLU A 78 0.59 -16.66 9.47
CA GLU A 78 2.02 -16.34 9.33
C GLU A 78 2.28 -15.21 8.32
N ASP A 79 1.34 -14.95 7.43
CA ASP A 79 1.43 -13.87 6.45
C ASP A 79 0.80 -12.57 6.96
N THR A 80 0.11 -12.58 8.09
CA THR A 80 -0.57 -11.41 8.64
C THR A 80 0.40 -10.59 9.49
N PHE A 81 0.60 -9.32 9.14
CA PHE A 81 1.49 -8.43 9.88
C PHE A 81 0.76 -7.60 10.91
N ALA A 82 -0.39 -7.04 10.53
CA ALA A 82 -1.18 -6.19 11.42
C ALA A 82 -2.64 -6.15 11.00
N VAL A 83 -3.51 -6.07 12.00
CA VAL A 83 -4.93 -5.72 11.86
C VAL A 83 -5.19 -4.66 12.92
N TYR A 84 -5.47 -3.43 12.51
CA TYR A 84 -5.78 -2.38 13.47
C TYR A 84 -6.90 -1.47 12.95
N PRO A 85 -7.92 -1.20 13.77
CA PRO A 85 -8.83 -0.10 13.51
C PRO A 85 -8.06 1.20 13.69
N GLU A 86 -8.30 2.19 12.83
CA GLU A 86 -7.86 3.57 13.04
C GLU A 86 -8.86 4.23 13.98
N PRO A 87 -8.58 4.35 15.29
CA PRO A 87 -9.56 4.89 16.21
C PRO A 87 -9.60 6.40 16.03
N ASN A 88 -10.68 6.92 15.43
CA ASN A 88 -11.07 8.30 15.68
C ASN A 88 -12.03 8.32 16.88
N ARG A 89 -11.85 9.25 17.82
CA ARG A 89 -12.63 9.36 19.05
C ARG A 89 -14.15 9.49 18.82
N GLU A 90 -14.56 9.85 17.61
CA GLU A 90 -15.96 10.11 17.24
C GLU A 90 -16.54 9.09 16.23
N ASN A 91 -15.73 8.22 15.63
CA ASN A 91 -16.17 7.26 14.62
C ASN A 91 -15.19 6.08 14.58
N PRO A 92 -15.64 4.80 14.49
CA PRO A 92 -14.75 3.63 14.42
C PRO A 92 -13.64 3.68 13.36
N GLY A 93 -13.66 4.64 12.43
CA GLY A 93 -12.61 4.82 11.44
C GLY A 93 -12.51 3.66 10.47
N THR A 94 -11.45 3.59 9.69
CA THR A 94 -11.18 2.46 8.81
C THR A 94 -10.51 1.34 9.58
N LEU A 95 -10.69 0.10 9.13
CA LEU A 95 -9.87 -1.03 9.56
C LEU A 95 -8.79 -1.25 8.52
N THR A 96 -7.54 -1.23 8.96
CA THR A 96 -6.39 -1.48 8.09
C THR A 96 -5.88 -2.88 8.34
N ILE A 97 -5.82 -3.69 7.28
CA ILE A 97 -5.32 -5.07 7.29
C ILE A 97 -4.05 -5.10 6.44
N ILE A 98 -2.95 -5.52 7.05
CA ILE A 98 -1.63 -5.58 6.43
C ILE A 98 -1.12 -7.00 6.48
N TYR A 99 -0.76 -7.54 5.32
CA TYR A 99 -0.24 -8.90 5.19
C TYR A 99 0.75 -9.00 4.04
N ARG A 100 1.49 -10.10 3.98
CA ARG A 100 2.42 -10.42 2.90
C ARG A 100 1.65 -10.57 1.59
N ASP A 101 1.98 -9.74 0.60
CA ASP A 101 1.40 -9.89 -0.72
C ASP A 101 1.90 -11.17 -1.39
N ARG A 102 0.93 -11.98 -1.81
CA ARG A 102 1.13 -13.28 -2.43
C ARG A 102 0.08 -13.46 -3.53
N PRO A 103 0.47 -14.01 -4.70
CA PRO A 103 -0.47 -14.20 -5.81
C PRO A 103 -1.65 -15.12 -5.44
N GLU A 104 -1.47 -16.05 -4.51
CA GLU A 104 -2.50 -16.99 -4.02
C GLU A 104 -3.70 -16.26 -3.40
N TYR A 105 -3.49 -15.06 -2.83
CA TYR A 105 -4.56 -14.25 -2.24
C TYR A 105 -5.34 -13.42 -3.26
N ALA A 106 -4.86 -13.30 -4.50
CA ALA A 106 -5.45 -12.42 -5.51
C ALA A 106 -6.91 -12.75 -5.80
N ASP A 107 -7.24 -14.03 -5.92
CA ASP A 107 -8.61 -14.48 -6.22
C ASP A 107 -9.55 -14.25 -5.04
N GLY A 108 -9.06 -14.51 -3.83
CA GLY A 108 -9.78 -14.27 -2.59
C GLY A 108 -10.11 -12.79 -2.38
N ARG A 109 -9.14 -11.89 -2.64
CA ARG A 109 -9.36 -10.44 -2.63
C ARG A 109 -10.46 -10.01 -3.60
N ARG A 110 -10.45 -10.53 -4.83
CA ARG A 110 -11.49 -10.22 -5.84
C ARG A 110 -12.87 -10.71 -5.40
N ARG A 111 -12.96 -11.92 -4.85
CA ARG A 111 -14.22 -12.45 -4.29
C ARG A 111 -14.73 -11.56 -3.16
N TYR A 112 -13.85 -11.18 -2.23
CA TYR A 112 -14.19 -10.32 -1.11
C TYR A 112 -14.74 -8.96 -1.59
N ARG A 113 -14.03 -8.27 -2.49
CA ARG A 113 -14.48 -6.96 -3.01
C ARG A 113 -15.82 -7.04 -3.71
N ARG A 114 -16.05 -8.11 -4.48
CA ARG A 114 -17.37 -8.34 -5.10
C ARG A 114 -18.49 -8.52 -4.06
N ILE A 115 -18.25 -9.32 -3.04
CA ILE A 115 -19.25 -9.62 -2.00
C ILE A 115 -19.58 -8.36 -1.19
N LEU A 116 -18.56 -7.58 -0.82
CA LEU A 116 -18.69 -6.55 0.21
C LEU A 116 -18.75 -5.12 -0.33
N LEU A 117 -18.18 -4.86 -1.51
CA LEU A 117 -18.16 -3.54 -2.16
C LEU A 117 -19.02 -3.49 -3.43
N GLY A 118 -19.45 -4.64 -3.98
CA GLY A 118 -20.26 -4.70 -5.20
C GLY A 118 -19.47 -4.36 -6.48
N GLU A 119 -18.15 -4.53 -6.44
CA GLU A 119 -17.22 -4.30 -7.56
C GLU A 119 -17.10 -5.49 -8.53
#